data_AF-R8HCB5-F1
#
_entry.id   AF-R8HCB5-F1
#
_cell.length_a   1.000
_cell.length_b   1.000
_cell.length_c   1.000
_cell.angle_alpha   90.00
_cell.angle_beta   90.00
_cell.angle_gamma   90.00
#
_symmetry.space_group_name_H-M   'P 1'
#
loop_
_entity.id
_entity.type
_entity.pdbx_description
1 polymer ?
#
loop_
_entity_poly.entity_id
_entity_poly.type
_entity_poly.pdbx_seq_one_letter_code
_entity_poly.pdbx_strand_id
1 'polypeptide(L)'
;MDFYRLNLEVKLDQDKVTEQKFYKIVDKFFNKLSKFMRVKSSEEKLAFIIAERKIIIDISIVIEEKSFLKLQNNSTRLKEVLKYISKFVQYDDCEKVGALYISTKDLTTDLFAYQNTIYLSTVLNEDHRHTQEVINLDGGMVSFVIDEEIVEIPVDTNVVLAHMTFK
;
A
#
# COMPACT_ATOMS: atom_id res chain seq x y z
N MET A 1 -16.52 -12.52 -9.66
CA MET A 1 -16.68 -11.06 -9.72
C MET A 1 -15.33 -10.49 -9.39
N ASP A 2 -14.76 -9.71 -10.30
CA ASP A 2 -13.39 -9.22 -10.15
C ASP A 2 -13.36 -8.04 -9.19
N PHE A 3 -12.40 -8.02 -8.26
CA PHE A 3 -12.29 -6.94 -7.29
C PHE A 3 -10.85 -6.66 -6.88
N TYR A 4 -10.63 -5.43 -6.43
CA TYR A 4 -9.47 -5.01 -5.66
C TYR A 4 -9.88 -4.90 -4.19
N ARG A 5 -9.09 -5.44 -3.28
CA ARG A 5 -9.24 -5.17 -1.85
C ARG A 5 -8.03 -4.43 -1.33
N LEU A 6 -8.25 -3.25 -0.77
CA LEU A 6 -7.22 -2.47 -0.08
C LEU A 6 -7.46 -2.57 1.41
N ASN A 7 -6.51 -3.17 2.11
CA ASN A 7 -6.38 -3.10 3.55
C ASN A 7 -5.22 -2.15 3.88
N LEU A 8 -5.46 -1.14 4.71
CA LEU A 8 -4.46 -0.19 5.15
C LEU A 8 -4.69 0.18 6.61
N GLU A 9 -3.66 0.06 7.43
CA GLU A 9 -3.60 0.50 8.80
C GLU A 9 -2.33 1.33 8.99
N VAL A 10 -2.49 2.65 9.06
CA VAL A 10 -1.36 3.59 9.17
C VAL A 10 -1.50 4.47 10.40
N LYS A 11 -0.38 4.65 11.10
CA LYS A 11 -0.22 5.62 12.17
C LYS A 11 0.44 6.87 11.59
N LEU A 12 -0.14 8.03 11.88
CA LEU A 12 0.45 9.30 11.50
C LEU A 12 1.36 9.81 12.62
N ASP A 13 2.43 10.46 12.22
CA ASP A 13 3.42 11.08 13.10
C ASP A 13 2.74 12.12 14.01
N GLN A 14 2.70 11.83 15.30
CA GLN A 14 1.99 12.66 16.29
C GLN A 14 2.67 14.02 16.50
N ASP A 15 3.99 14.09 16.33
CA ASP A 15 4.76 15.34 16.43
C ASP A 15 4.47 16.24 15.23
N LYS A 16 4.25 15.66 14.05
CA LYS A 16 3.91 16.40 12.83
C LYS A 16 2.41 16.66 12.67
N VAL A 17 1.53 15.91 13.35
CA VAL A 17 0.07 15.89 13.12
C VAL A 17 -0.72 16.20 14.40
N THR A 18 -1.05 17.48 14.58
CA THR A 18 -2.02 17.94 15.59
C THR A 18 -3.45 17.45 15.30
N GLU A 19 -4.37 17.53 16.27
CA GLU A 19 -5.77 17.11 16.10
C GLU A 19 -6.45 17.82 14.94
N GLN A 20 -6.32 19.15 14.89
CA GLN A 20 -6.90 19.95 13.83
C GLN A 20 -6.33 19.58 12.45
N LYS A 21 -5.03 19.25 12.40
CA LYS A 21 -4.38 18.80 11.16
C LYS A 21 -4.84 17.39 10.78
N PHE A 22 -5.07 16.51 11.74
CA PHE A 22 -5.59 15.16 11.53
C PHE A 22 -6.93 15.19 10.79
N TYR A 23 -7.89 16.00 11.24
CA TYR A 23 -9.18 16.14 10.56
C TYR A 23 -9.04 16.56 9.09
N LYS A 24 -8.18 17.54 8.81
CA LYS A 24 -7.89 18.00 7.44
C LYS A 24 -7.24 16.89 6.60
N ILE A 25 -6.37 16.09 7.22
CA ILE A 25 -5.73 14.96 6.55
C ILE A 25 -6.76 13.91 6.20
N VAL A 26 -7.59 13.48 7.15
CA VAL A 26 -8.65 12.49 6.98
C VAL A 26 -9.62 12.91 5.89
N ASP A 27 -10.12 14.14 5.93
CA ASP A 27 -11.06 14.64 4.92
C ASP A 27 -10.45 14.62 3.51
N LYS A 28 -9.23 15.14 3.34
CA LYS A 28 -8.56 15.13 2.05
C LYS A 28 -8.17 13.71 1.58
N PHE A 29 -7.84 12.83 2.51
CA PHE A 29 -7.56 11.43 2.22
C PHE A 29 -8.83 10.72 1.73
N PHE A 30 -9.94 10.85 2.46
CA PHE A 30 -11.24 10.30 2.08
C PHE A 30 -11.71 10.82 0.72
N ASN A 31 -11.57 12.12 0.46
CA ASN A 31 -11.90 12.73 -0.83
C ASN A 31 -11.06 12.21 -2.01
N LYS A 32 -9.83 11.76 -1.76
CA LYS A 32 -9.00 11.08 -2.77
C LYS A 32 -9.45 9.63 -2.95
N LEU A 33 -9.74 8.94 -1.86
CA LEU A 33 -10.18 7.56 -1.86
C LEU A 33 -11.55 7.38 -2.52
N SER A 34 -12.52 8.26 -2.25
CA SER A 34 -13.85 8.20 -2.87
C SER A 34 -13.81 8.38 -4.39
N LYS A 35 -12.84 9.14 -4.92
CA LYS A 35 -12.60 9.26 -6.37
C LYS A 35 -12.03 7.96 -6.97
N PHE A 36 -11.37 7.14 -6.16
CA PHE A 36 -10.89 5.81 -6.54
C PHE A 36 -12.04 4.79 -6.54
N MET A 37 -12.95 4.82 -5.56
CA MET A 37 -14.09 3.90 -5.39
C MET A 37 -15.30 4.15 -6.32
N ARG A 38 -15.11 4.71 -7.52
CA ARG A 38 -16.22 5.10 -8.43
C ARG A 38 -17.08 3.93 -8.97
N VAL A 39 -16.81 2.70 -8.56
CA VAL A 39 -17.53 1.49 -8.97
C VAL A 39 -18.00 0.80 -7.69
N LYS A 40 -19.24 0.28 -7.71
CA LYS A 40 -19.94 -0.38 -6.59
C LYS A 40 -18.96 -1.04 -5.61
N SER A 41 -18.76 -0.40 -4.47
CA SER A 41 -18.01 -0.97 -3.36
C SER A 41 -18.90 -2.00 -2.67
N SER A 42 -18.40 -3.22 -2.49
CA SER A 42 -19.17 -4.30 -1.86
C SER A 42 -19.00 -4.33 -0.35
N GLU A 43 -17.86 -3.84 0.16
CA GLU A 43 -17.52 -3.82 1.59
C GLU A 43 -16.63 -2.60 1.89
N GLU A 44 -17.04 -1.78 2.87
CA GLU A 44 -16.27 -0.62 3.34
C GLU A 44 -16.20 -0.60 4.86
N LYS A 45 -14.98 -0.63 5.40
CA LYS A 45 -14.71 -0.27 6.79
C LYS A 45 -13.68 0.85 6.80
N LEU A 46 -14.06 1.99 7.37
CA LEU A 46 -13.21 3.15 7.53
C LEU A 46 -13.25 3.54 9.00
N ALA A 47 -12.09 3.56 9.66
CA ALA A 47 -11.96 4.03 11.04
C ALA A 47 -10.85 5.08 11.14
N PHE A 48 -11.16 6.17 11.83
CA PHE A 48 -10.24 7.28 12.07
C PHE A 48 -10.12 7.50 13.57
N ILE A 49 -9.02 7.03 14.16
CA ILE A 49 -8.80 7.04 15.60
C ILE A 49 -7.93 8.24 15.94
N ILE A 50 -8.58 9.31 16.36
CA ILE A 50 -7.96 10.62 16.62
C ILE A 50 -6.88 10.49 17.70
N ALA A 51 -7.18 9.82 18.82
CA ALA A 51 -6.27 9.67 19.96
C ALA A 51 -4.94 9.03 19.57
N GLU A 52 -4.94 8.12 18.61
CA GLU A 52 -3.75 7.40 18.12
C GLU A 52 -3.19 7.99 16.82
N ARG A 53 -3.85 9.00 16.25
CA ARG A 53 -3.59 9.49 14.88
C ARG A 53 -3.56 8.36 13.86
N LYS A 54 -4.48 7.43 14.00
CA LYS A 54 -4.50 6.20 13.22
C LYS A 54 -5.63 6.19 12.20
N ILE A 55 -5.33 5.71 11.01
CA ILE A 55 -6.28 5.53 9.91
C ILE A 55 -6.33 4.05 9.57
N ILE A 56 -7.54 3.48 9.55
CA ILE A 56 -7.80 2.09 9.20
C ILE A 56 -8.79 2.07 8.05
N ILE A 57 -8.46 1.30 7.02
CA ILE A 57 -9.22 1.16 5.78
C ILE A 57 -9.25 -0.31 5.41
N ASP A 58 -10.43 -0.81 5.13
CA ASP A 58 -10.64 -2.09 4.48
C ASP A 58 -11.76 -1.89 3.47
N ILE A 59 -11.39 -1.76 2.20
CA ILE A 59 -12.34 -1.48 1.11
C ILE A 59 -12.19 -2.52 0.01
N SER A 60 -13.32 -2.96 -0.53
CA SER A 60 -13.38 -3.86 -1.68
C SER A 60 -14.09 -3.17 -2.85
N ILE A 61 -13.35 -2.95 -3.94
CA ILE A 61 -13.85 -2.26 -5.13
C ILE A 61 -14.01 -3.27 -6.25
N VAL A 62 -15.24 -3.43 -6.71
CA VAL A 62 -15.56 -4.27 -7.86
C VAL A 62 -15.00 -3.63 -9.13
N ILE A 63 -14.37 -4.44 -9.97
CA ILE A 63 -13.83 -4.04 -11.26
C ILE A 63 -14.85 -4.41 -12.34
N GLU A 64 -15.35 -3.43 -13.09
CA GLU A 64 -16.02 -3.72 -14.36
C GLU A 64 -14.96 -3.92 -15.45
N GLU A 65 -15.06 -5.01 -16.22
CA GLU A 65 -14.07 -5.52 -17.20
C GLU A 65 -13.39 -4.45 -18.07
N LYS A 66 -14.11 -3.39 -18.47
CA LYS A 66 -13.58 -2.31 -19.33
C LYS A 66 -12.54 -1.40 -18.65
N SER A 67 -12.42 -1.45 -17.32
CA SER A 67 -11.47 -0.63 -16.56
C SER A 67 -10.14 -1.36 -16.27
N PHE A 68 -10.05 -2.65 -16.63
CA PHE A 68 -8.98 -3.56 -16.23
C PHE A 68 -7.59 -3.16 -16.74
N LEU A 69 -7.49 -2.67 -17.98
CA LEU A 69 -6.21 -2.31 -18.62
C LEU A 69 -5.47 -1.12 -17.98
N LYS A 70 -6.13 -0.33 -17.11
CA LYS A 70 -5.53 0.87 -16.49
C LYS A 70 -5.02 0.67 -15.05
N LEU A 71 -5.21 -0.52 -14.47
CA LEU A 71 -4.99 -0.76 -13.03
C LEU A 71 -3.91 -1.80 -12.70
N GLN A 72 -3.13 -2.29 -13.68
CA GLN A 72 -1.95 -3.13 -13.40
C GLN A 72 -0.93 -2.35 -12.55
N ASN A 73 -0.64 -2.78 -11.30
CA ASN A 73 0.47 -2.42 -10.35
C ASN A 73 0.99 -0.96 -10.30
N ASN A 74 0.32 -0.06 -11.01
CA ASN A 74 0.77 1.25 -11.47
C ASN A 74 -0.46 2.15 -11.65
N SER A 75 -1.57 1.80 -10.99
CA SER A 75 -2.72 2.68 -10.85
C SER A 75 -2.23 3.98 -10.22
N THR A 76 -2.06 4.99 -11.08
CA THR A 76 -1.57 6.32 -10.71
C THR A 76 -2.39 6.87 -9.55
N ARG A 77 -3.70 6.53 -9.52
CA ARG A 77 -4.65 6.95 -8.49
C ARG A 77 -4.41 6.30 -7.12
N LEU A 78 -4.15 4.99 -7.06
CA LEU A 78 -3.85 4.33 -5.78
C LEU A 78 -2.50 4.85 -5.24
N LYS A 79 -1.49 4.96 -6.11
CA LYS A 79 -0.21 5.57 -5.75
C LYS A 79 -0.38 7.01 -5.26
N GLU A 80 -1.26 7.82 -5.87
CA GLU A 80 -1.57 9.17 -5.38
C GLU A 80 -2.25 9.21 -4.01
N VAL A 81 -3.12 8.24 -3.70
CA VAL A 81 -3.76 8.10 -2.38
C VAL A 81 -2.71 7.74 -1.34
N LEU A 82 -1.90 6.71 -1.60
CA LEU A 82 -0.82 6.26 -0.71
C LEU A 82 0.26 7.35 -0.54
N LYS A 83 0.62 8.06 -1.61
CA LYS A 83 1.61 9.16 -1.60
C LYS A 83 1.10 10.39 -0.87
N TYR A 84 -0.21 10.57 -0.79
CA TYR A 84 -0.78 11.61 0.04
C TYR A 84 -0.58 11.26 1.53
N ILE A 85 -0.86 10.02 1.93
CA ILE A 85 -0.78 9.65 3.35
C ILE A 85 0.66 9.43 3.84
N SER A 86 1.56 8.96 2.97
CA SER A 86 2.97 8.74 3.33
C SER A 86 3.69 10.01 3.79
N LYS A 87 3.20 11.21 3.41
CA LYS A 87 3.74 12.51 3.87
C LYS A 87 3.59 12.74 5.37
N PHE A 88 2.73 11.96 6.02
CA PHE A 88 2.35 12.14 7.41
C PHE A 88 2.71 10.93 8.27
N VAL A 89 3.37 9.92 7.70
CA VAL A 89 3.87 8.77 8.46
C VAL A 89 5.33 8.99 8.81
N GLN A 90 5.74 8.40 9.93
CA GLN A 90 7.12 8.27 10.34
C GLN A 90 7.24 6.93 11.07
N TYR A 91 7.93 5.99 10.44
CA TYR A 91 8.18 4.66 10.99
C TYR A 91 9.69 4.47 11.12
N ASP A 92 10.18 4.23 12.32
CA ASP A 92 11.63 4.06 12.55
C ASP A 92 12.09 2.68 12.05
N ASP A 93 11.24 1.67 12.24
CA ASP A 93 11.43 0.32 11.72
C ASP A 93 10.55 0.06 10.49
N CYS A 94 10.87 -0.97 9.71
CA CYS A 94 10.04 -1.39 8.58
C CYS A 94 8.84 -2.16 9.12
N GLU A 95 7.63 -1.65 8.88
CA GLU A 95 6.39 -2.25 9.37
C GLU A 95 5.42 -2.53 8.22
N LYS A 96 4.79 -3.71 8.22
CA LYS A 96 3.66 -3.99 7.34
C LYS A 96 2.46 -3.15 7.78
N VAL A 97 2.01 -2.26 6.91
CA VAL A 97 0.89 -1.33 7.14
C VAL A 97 -0.36 -1.71 6.34
N GLY A 98 -0.33 -2.80 5.59
CA GLY A 98 -1.50 -3.23 4.83
C GLY A 98 -1.19 -4.20 3.70
N ALA A 99 -2.18 -4.39 2.84
CA ALA A 99 -2.06 -5.22 1.65
C ALA A 99 -3.05 -4.76 0.57
N LEU A 100 -2.66 -4.95 -0.68
CA LEU A 100 -3.50 -4.85 -1.86
C LEU A 100 -3.69 -6.25 -2.44
N TYR A 101 -4.93 -6.71 -2.52
CA TYR A 101 -5.28 -7.96 -3.18
C TYR A 101 -6.00 -7.71 -4.50
N ILE A 102 -5.61 -8.46 -5.54
CA ILE A 102 -6.17 -8.40 -6.90
C ILE A 102 -6.75 -9.77 -7.25
N SER A 103 -8.08 -9.90 -7.29
CA SER A 103 -8.73 -11.20 -7.45
C SER A 103 -8.49 -11.88 -8.79
N THR A 104 -8.25 -11.11 -9.86
CA THR A 104 -8.05 -11.67 -11.21
C THR A 104 -6.72 -12.34 -11.42
N LYS A 105 -5.72 -11.98 -10.59
CA LYS A 105 -4.37 -12.52 -10.64
C LYS A 105 -4.07 -13.42 -9.45
N ASP A 106 -5.02 -13.54 -8.52
CA ASP A 106 -4.80 -14.11 -7.19
C ASP A 106 -3.49 -13.57 -6.56
N LEU A 107 -3.29 -12.26 -6.69
CA LEU A 107 -2.03 -11.60 -6.37
C LEU A 107 -2.20 -10.67 -5.18
N THR A 108 -1.35 -10.88 -4.17
CA THR A 108 -1.25 -10.00 -3.01
C THR A 108 0.02 -9.18 -3.10
N THR A 109 -0.10 -7.88 -2.86
CA THR A 109 1.02 -6.94 -2.72
C THR A 109 0.95 -6.34 -1.34
N ASP A 110 1.94 -6.63 -0.52
CA ASP A 110 2.03 -6.10 0.82
C ASP A 110 2.48 -4.65 0.81
N LEU A 111 1.94 -3.86 1.74
CA LEU A 111 2.29 -2.46 1.91
C LEU A 111 3.18 -2.34 3.15
N PHE A 112 4.39 -1.83 2.95
CA PHE A 112 5.35 -1.61 4.03
C PHE A 112 5.61 -0.13 4.23
N ALA A 113 5.58 0.37 5.46
CA ALA A 113 6.04 1.70 5.79
C ALA A 113 7.44 1.62 6.37
N TYR A 114 8.34 2.45 5.85
CA TYR A 114 9.68 2.61 6.40
C TYR A 114 10.10 4.07 6.24
N GLN A 115 10.50 4.70 7.34
CA GLN A 115 10.72 6.13 7.46
C GLN A 115 9.46 6.91 7.04
N ASN A 116 9.55 7.76 6.02
CA ASN A 116 8.47 8.60 5.51
C ASN A 116 7.90 8.10 4.17
N THR A 117 8.11 6.83 3.85
CA THR A 117 7.71 6.23 2.57
C THR A 117 6.91 4.95 2.80
N ILE A 118 5.92 4.71 1.92
CA ILE A 118 5.23 3.43 1.81
C ILE A 118 5.76 2.73 0.56
N TYR A 119 6.02 1.43 0.67
CA TYR A 119 6.52 0.55 -0.38
C TYR A 119 5.47 -0.49 -0.70
N LEU A 120 5.41 -0.88 -1.97
CA LEU A 120 4.63 -2.01 -2.45
C LEU A 120 5.60 -3.17 -2.63
N SER A 121 5.35 -4.27 -1.94
CA SER A 121 6.17 -5.47 -1.99
C SER A 121 5.35 -6.65 -2.51
N THR A 122 5.71 -7.19 -3.66
CA THR A 122 5.02 -8.31 -4.29
C THR A 122 5.98 -9.48 -4.41
N VAL A 123 5.61 -10.64 -3.88
CA VAL A 123 6.35 -11.89 -4.14
C VAL A 123 5.72 -12.56 -5.35
N LEU A 124 6.54 -12.80 -6.37
CA LEU A 124 6.18 -13.45 -7.63
C LEU A 124 6.83 -14.83 -7.70
N ASN A 125 6.04 -15.81 -8.16
CA ASN A 125 6.49 -17.18 -8.37
C ASN A 125 6.46 -17.44 -9.88
N GLU A 126 7.59 -17.26 -10.54
CA GLU A 126 7.74 -17.44 -11.99
C GLU A 126 8.87 -18.44 -12.27
N ASP A 127 8.65 -19.40 -13.15
CA ASP A 127 9.69 -20.32 -13.66
C ASP A 127 10.58 -21.00 -12.60
N HIS A 128 9.99 -21.48 -11.50
CA HIS A 128 10.72 -22.07 -10.35
C HIS A 128 11.71 -21.10 -9.71
N ARG A 129 11.39 -19.81 -9.72
CA ARG A 129 12.13 -18.76 -9.01
C ARG A 129 11.16 -17.90 -8.24
N HIS A 130 11.53 -17.65 -6.99
CA HIS A 130 10.84 -16.69 -6.13
C HIS A 130 11.52 -15.34 -6.33
N THR A 131 10.77 -14.32 -6.71
CA THR A 131 11.28 -12.95 -6.81
C THR A 131 10.42 -12.04 -5.96
N GLN A 132 11.03 -11.19 -5.15
CA GLN A 132 10.34 -10.08 -4.51
C GLN A 132 10.59 -8.80 -5.31
N GLU A 133 9.52 -8.20 -5.82
CA GLU A 133 9.55 -6.86 -6.38
C GLU A 133 9.17 -5.85 -5.30
N VAL A 134 10.03 -4.86 -5.08
CA VAL A 134 9.77 -3.73 -4.19
C VAL A 134 9.68 -2.45 -5.03
N ILE A 135 8.53 -1.79 -4.96
CA ILE A 135 8.21 -0.58 -5.72
C ILE A 135 7.96 0.58 -4.77
N ASN A 136 8.60 1.72 -5.00
CA ASN A 136 8.28 2.96 -4.29
C ASN A 136 7.10 3.71 -4.97
N LEU A 137 6.53 4.69 -4.26
CA LEU A 137 5.38 5.45 -4.78
C LEU A 137 5.72 6.40 -5.95
N ASP A 138 7.01 6.58 -6.26
CA ASP A 138 7.49 7.35 -7.40
C ASP A 138 7.72 6.49 -8.66
N GLY A 139 7.58 5.17 -8.55
CA GLY A 139 7.71 4.23 -9.66
C GLY A 139 9.10 3.60 -9.80
N GLY A 140 10.04 3.91 -8.92
CA GLY A 140 11.28 3.14 -8.79
C GLY A 140 10.98 1.71 -8.33
N MET A 141 11.68 0.75 -8.92
CA MET A 141 11.51 -0.69 -8.67
C MET A 141 12.86 -1.35 -8.45
N VAL A 142 12.94 -2.26 -7.47
CA VAL A 142 14.07 -3.15 -7.23
C VAL A 142 13.52 -4.57 -7.11
N SER A 143 14.21 -5.54 -7.69
CA SER A 143 13.83 -6.95 -7.63
C SER A 143 14.91 -7.75 -6.90
N PHE A 144 14.49 -8.59 -5.96
CA PHE A 144 15.35 -9.49 -5.20
C PHE A 144 15.03 -10.93 -5.58
N VAL A 145 16.03 -11.67 -6.05
CA VAL A 145 15.89 -13.11 -6.25
C VAL A 145 15.96 -13.77 -4.88
N ILE A 146 14.96 -14.59 -4.59
CA ILE A 146 14.86 -15.36 -3.35
C ILE A 146 15.24 -16.80 -3.70
N ASP A 147 16.26 -17.30 -3.02
CA ASP A 147 16.70 -18.69 -3.12
C ASP A 147 15.62 -19.62 -2.57
N GLU A 148 15.36 -20.75 -3.23
CA GLU A 148 14.36 -21.74 -2.82
C GLU A 148 14.73 -22.40 -1.47
N GLU A 149 16.00 -22.36 -1.08
CA GLU A 149 16.47 -22.87 0.21
C GLU A 149 16.11 -21.95 1.40
N ILE A 150 15.62 -20.74 1.15
CA ILE A 150 15.23 -19.79 2.20
C ILE A 150 13.87 -20.17 2.78
N VAL A 151 13.86 -20.59 4.04
CA VAL A 151 12.65 -21.00 4.77
C VAL A 151 11.72 -19.82 5.06
N GLU A 152 12.27 -18.62 5.28
CA GLU A 152 11.52 -17.40 5.57
C GLU A 152 12.03 -16.24 4.70
N ILE A 153 11.16 -15.73 3.83
CA ILE A 153 11.50 -14.64 2.92
C ILE A 153 11.75 -13.37 3.74
N PRO A 154 12.94 -12.74 3.69
CA PRO A 154 13.27 -11.58 4.50
C PRO A 154 12.69 -10.29 3.90
N VAL A 155 11.36 -10.25 3.75
CA VAL A 155 10.62 -9.20 3.05
C VAL A 155 10.97 -7.82 3.58
N ASP A 156 10.98 -7.64 4.91
CA ASP A 156 11.28 -6.37 5.57
C ASP A 156 12.72 -5.90 5.29
N THR A 157 13.67 -6.84 5.31
CA THR A 157 15.08 -6.53 5.00
C THR A 157 15.23 -6.06 3.56
N ASN A 158 14.56 -6.73 2.62
CA ASN A 158 14.57 -6.36 1.22
C ASN A 158 13.90 -5.00 0.97
N VAL A 159 12.86 -4.65 1.72
CA VAL A 159 12.25 -3.30 1.67
C VAL A 159 13.24 -2.24 2.17
N VAL A 160 13.97 -2.50 3.26
CA VAL A 160 15.01 -1.59 3.76
C VAL A 160 16.15 -1.43 2.75
N LEU A 161 16.61 -2.51 2.12
CA LEU A 161 17.63 -2.46 1.07
C LEU A 161 17.15 -1.68 -0.16
N ALA A 162 15.90 -1.87 -0.57
CA ALA A 162 15.29 -1.10 -1.65
C ALA A 162 15.23 0.39 -1.30
N HIS A 163 14.85 0.74 -0.05
CA HIS A 163 14.85 2.12 0.43
C HIS A 163 16.23 2.79 0.27
N MET A 164 17.31 2.08 0.63
CA MET A 164 18.68 2.59 0.47
C MET A 164 19.07 2.78 -1.00
N THR A 165 18.51 1.98 -1.90
CA THR A 165 18.78 2.06 -3.34
C THR A 165 18.01 3.21 -4.02
N PHE A 166 16.84 3.56 -3.49
CA PHE A 166 16.01 4.66 -4.03
C PHE A 166 16.43 6.06 -3.57
N LYS A 167 17.32 6.18 -2.59
CA LYS A 167 17.86 7.45 -2.07
C LYS A 167 19.19 7.79 -2.71
#